data_AF-A0A968KYQ6-F1
#
_entry.id   AF-A0A968KYQ6-F1
#
_cell.length_a   1.000
_cell.length_b   1.000
_cell.length_c   1.000
_cell.angle_alpha   90.00
_cell.angle_beta   90.00
_cell.angle_gamma   90.00
#
_symmetry.space_group_name_H-M   'P 1'
#
loop_
_entity.id
_entity.type
_entity.pdbx_description
1 polymer ?
#
loop_
_entity_poly.entity_id
_entity_poly.type
_entity_poly.pdbx_seq_one_letter_code
_entity_poly.pdbx_strand_id
1 'polypeptide(L)'
;MDILKALFGTSQYTSRADTTPDSPDPNPNDVWIFTDPDARDEYARRGQLDRLAQDITYEVLRGGTWQSEELEYKRELRRLLRSGLIADKGTYWYRSPHATVYLAQRGGTLTVSGKTYRFGAGDNIVFQCRMERDEHDEDSGPVLIARLQSTEGAVLCSDMKSSMKGMK
;
A
#
# COMPACT_ATOMS: atom_id res chain seq x y z
N MET A 1 16.10 10.42 -2.32
CA MET A 1 14.95 10.87 -3.14
C MET A 1 13.74 10.63 -2.28
N ASP A 2 13.27 11.68 -1.61
CA ASP A 2 12.27 11.57 -0.55
C ASP A 2 10.87 11.46 -1.14
N ILE A 3 10.20 10.34 -0.84
CA ILE A 3 8.91 9.99 -1.41
C ILE A 3 7.79 10.51 -0.48
N LEU A 4 6.92 11.36 -1.03
CA LEU A 4 5.92 12.21 -0.36
C LEU A 4 4.50 11.53 -0.34
N LYS A 5 3.68 11.67 0.75
CA LYS A 5 2.40 10.94 1.15
C LYS A 5 1.04 11.69 1.04
N ALA A 6 0.05 11.29 0.24
CA ALA A 6 -1.25 11.97 0.11
C ALA A 6 -1.96 12.19 1.46
N LEU A 7 -2.45 13.41 1.69
CA LEU A 7 -3.42 13.72 2.74
C LEU A 7 -4.81 13.26 2.30
N PHE A 8 -5.18 12.06 2.75
CA PHE A 8 -6.57 11.78 3.06
C PHE A 8 -6.60 11.43 4.55
N GLY A 9 -7.19 12.33 5.35
CA GLY A 9 -7.15 12.31 6.81
C GLY A 9 -6.64 13.62 7.40
N THR A 10 -7.53 14.59 7.60
CA THR A 10 -7.31 15.65 8.60
C THR A 10 -7.27 15.01 9.99
N SER A 11 -6.85 15.71 11.05
CA SER A 11 -6.94 15.18 12.43
C SER A 11 -8.36 14.77 12.87
N GLN A 12 -9.37 15.05 12.03
CA GLN A 12 -10.78 14.72 12.22
C GLN A 12 -11.25 13.52 11.37
N TYR A 13 -10.42 12.98 10.47
CA TYR A 13 -10.80 11.87 9.59
C TYR A 13 -9.75 10.76 9.63
N THR A 14 -10.17 9.56 10.00
CA THR A 14 -9.35 8.35 10.04
C THR A 14 -9.83 7.43 8.93
N SER A 15 -8.95 7.11 7.98
CA SER A 15 -9.26 6.16 6.91
C SER A 15 -9.67 4.80 7.48
N ARG A 16 -10.53 4.06 6.78
CA ARG A 16 -10.71 2.64 7.06
C ARG A 16 -9.53 1.83 6.50
N ALA A 17 -9.08 0.80 7.22
CA ALA A 17 -8.02 -0.07 6.73
C ALA A 17 -8.49 -1.11 5.72
N ASP A 18 -7.66 -1.39 4.70
CA ASP A 18 -7.82 -2.49 3.75
C ASP A 18 -7.61 -3.88 4.37
N THR A 19 -7.01 -3.95 5.57
CA THR A 19 -6.81 -5.17 6.35
C THR A 19 -7.01 -4.88 7.83
N THR A 20 -7.82 -5.72 8.46
CA THR A 20 -8.17 -5.71 9.88
C THR A 20 -7.73 -7.02 10.53
N PRO A 21 -7.70 -7.12 11.87
CA PRO A 21 -7.43 -8.39 12.56
C PRO A 21 -8.28 -9.55 12.07
N ASP A 22 -9.54 -9.30 11.67
CA ASP A 22 -10.51 -10.33 11.30
C ASP A 22 -10.80 -10.40 9.81
N SER A 23 -9.98 -9.73 8.99
CA SER A 23 -10.07 -9.85 7.53
C SER A 23 -9.89 -11.32 7.10
N PRO A 24 -10.65 -11.79 6.09
CA PRO A 24 -10.49 -13.13 5.56
C PRO A 24 -9.12 -13.31 4.89
N ASP A 25 -8.80 -14.54 4.50
CA ASP A 25 -7.60 -14.78 3.70
C ASP A 25 -7.69 -14.03 2.35
N PRO A 26 -6.57 -13.43 1.88
CA PRO A 26 -6.60 -12.59 0.69
C PRO A 26 -6.82 -13.44 -0.57
N ASN A 27 -7.73 -12.98 -1.43
CA ASN A 27 -8.02 -13.60 -2.72
C ASN A 27 -7.06 -13.05 -3.78
N PRO A 28 -6.26 -13.88 -4.48
CA PRO A 28 -5.35 -13.42 -5.53
C PRO A 28 -6.01 -12.69 -6.70
N ASN A 29 -7.31 -12.92 -6.93
CA ASN A 29 -8.06 -12.34 -8.04
C ASN A 29 -8.83 -11.07 -7.66
N ASP A 30 -8.83 -10.68 -6.38
CA ASP A 30 -9.49 -9.45 -5.97
C ASP A 30 -8.54 -8.25 -6.21
N VAL A 31 -8.88 -7.41 -7.18
CA VAL A 31 -8.09 -6.24 -7.55
C VAL A 31 -7.97 -5.22 -6.40
N TRP A 32 -8.89 -5.26 -5.43
CA TRP A 32 -8.99 -4.26 -4.36
C TRP A 32 -8.28 -4.64 -3.07
N ILE A 33 -7.63 -5.81 -2.96
CA ILE A 33 -7.10 -6.28 -1.66
C ILE A 33 -6.04 -5.34 -1.04
N PHE A 34 -5.40 -4.51 -1.85
CA PHE A 34 -4.41 -3.50 -1.45
C PHE A 34 -4.94 -2.07 -1.63
N THR A 35 -6.24 -1.88 -1.77
CA THR A 35 -6.84 -0.55 -1.89
C THR A 35 -7.56 -0.22 -0.61
N ASP A 36 -7.11 0.86 0.03
CA ASP A 36 -7.80 1.45 1.15
C ASP A 36 -9.27 1.77 0.78
N PRO A 37 -10.25 1.28 1.56
CA PRO A 37 -11.66 1.48 1.27
C PRO A 37 -12.06 2.94 1.05
N ASP A 38 -11.42 3.90 1.72
CA ASP A 38 -11.77 5.32 1.55
C ASP A 38 -11.15 5.91 0.30
N ALA A 39 -9.97 5.43 -0.10
CA ALA A 39 -9.43 5.73 -1.43
C ALA A 39 -10.40 5.22 -2.50
N ARG A 40 -10.83 3.96 -2.40
CA ARG A 40 -11.78 3.35 -3.33
C ARG A 40 -13.08 4.14 -3.43
N ASP A 41 -13.66 4.52 -2.29
CA ASP A 41 -14.90 5.30 -2.24
C ASP A 41 -14.74 6.69 -2.84
N GLU A 42 -13.58 7.33 -2.68
CA GLU A 42 -13.30 8.63 -3.30
C GLU A 42 -13.25 8.53 -4.83
N TYR A 43 -12.60 7.50 -5.38
CA TYR A 43 -12.62 7.25 -6.83
C TYR A 43 -14.03 6.91 -7.32
N ALA A 44 -14.82 6.17 -6.54
CA ALA A 44 -16.22 5.89 -6.86
C ALA A 44 -17.07 7.17 -6.90
N ARG A 45 -16.94 8.05 -5.90
CA ARG A 45 -17.63 9.36 -5.86
C ARG A 45 -17.30 10.25 -7.06
N ARG A 46 -16.07 10.16 -7.57
CA ARG A 46 -15.61 10.93 -8.74
C ARG A 46 -15.97 10.29 -10.08
N GLY A 47 -16.59 9.11 -10.09
CA GLY A 47 -16.84 8.36 -11.33
C GLY A 47 -15.55 7.83 -11.99
N GLN A 48 -14.49 7.62 -11.20
CA GLN A 48 -13.16 7.21 -11.66
C GLN A 48 -12.76 5.82 -11.16
N LEU A 49 -13.70 5.04 -10.61
CA LEU A 49 -13.41 3.72 -10.05
C LEU A 49 -12.86 2.76 -11.11
N ASP A 50 -13.41 2.77 -12.33
CA ASP A 50 -12.92 1.93 -13.43
C ASP A 50 -11.50 2.31 -13.85
N ARG A 51 -11.17 3.60 -13.81
CA ARG A 51 -9.82 4.10 -14.10
C ARG A 51 -8.82 3.59 -13.06
N LEU A 52 -9.18 3.61 -11.77
CA LEU A 52 -8.34 3.04 -10.71
C LEU A 52 -8.20 1.51 -10.88
N ALA A 53 -9.28 0.80 -11.19
CA ALA A 53 -9.24 -0.65 -11.40
C ALA A 53 -8.31 -1.02 -12.56
N GLN A 54 -8.39 -0.31 -13.69
CA GLN A 54 -7.50 -0.48 -14.83
C GLN A 54 -6.04 -0.19 -14.46
N ASP A 55 -5.80 0.90 -13.73
CA ASP A 55 -4.46 1.26 -13.29
C ASP A 55 -3.85 0.17 -12.38
N ILE A 56 -4.61 -0.35 -11.41
CA ILE A 56 -4.14 -1.47 -10.58
C ILE A 56 -3.89 -2.71 -11.44
N THR A 57 -4.80 -3.03 -12.37
CA THR A 57 -4.70 -4.23 -13.21
C THR A 57 -3.46 -4.20 -14.11
N TYR A 58 -3.19 -3.08 -14.78
CA TYR A 58 -2.16 -3.03 -15.81
C TYR A 58 -0.83 -2.42 -15.33
N GLU A 59 -0.89 -1.47 -14.40
CA GLU A 59 0.29 -0.76 -13.92
C GLU A 59 0.90 -1.41 -12.67
N VAL A 60 0.05 -1.87 -11.74
CA VAL A 60 0.50 -2.53 -10.49
C VAL A 60 0.66 -4.05 -10.68
N LEU A 61 -0.37 -4.71 -11.22
CA LEU A 61 -0.43 -6.16 -11.39
C LEU A 61 0.20 -6.66 -12.69
N ARG A 62 0.51 -5.78 -13.64
CA ARG A 62 1.04 -6.09 -14.98
C ARG A 62 0.16 -7.06 -15.77
N GLY A 63 -1.16 -6.96 -15.61
CA GLY A 63 -2.16 -7.82 -16.24
C GLY A 63 -2.32 -9.20 -15.60
N GLY A 64 -1.60 -9.47 -14.50
CA GLY A 64 -1.68 -10.72 -13.75
C GLY A 64 -2.52 -10.62 -12.48
N THR A 65 -2.30 -11.56 -11.57
CA THR A 65 -2.89 -11.62 -10.22
C THR A 65 -1.86 -11.24 -9.16
N TRP A 66 -2.28 -11.04 -7.91
CA TRP A 66 -1.36 -10.82 -6.79
C TRP A 66 -0.45 -12.04 -6.57
N GLN A 67 0.85 -11.80 -6.35
CA GLN A 67 1.84 -12.85 -6.12
C GLN A 67 1.71 -13.43 -4.70
N SER A 68 2.22 -14.65 -4.50
CA SER A 68 2.22 -15.32 -3.20
C SER A 68 2.84 -14.50 -2.08
N GLU A 69 3.96 -13.81 -2.33
CA GLU A 69 4.62 -12.91 -1.37
C GLU A 69 3.75 -11.71 -0.97
N GLU A 70 2.95 -11.18 -1.90
CA GLU A 70 2.04 -10.05 -1.65
C GLU A 70 0.86 -10.53 -0.79
N LEU A 71 0.34 -11.73 -1.07
CA LEU A 71 -0.68 -12.36 -0.24
C LEU A 71 -0.16 -12.73 1.16
N GLU A 72 1.08 -13.19 1.27
CA GLU A 72 1.74 -13.48 2.54
C GLU A 72 1.90 -12.20 3.37
N TYR A 73 2.31 -11.09 2.76
CA TYR A 73 2.34 -9.79 3.41
C TYR A 73 1.00 -9.42 4.06
N LYS A 74 -0.12 -9.63 3.36
CA LYS A 74 -1.47 -9.38 3.93
C LYS A 74 -1.78 -10.26 5.13
N ARG A 75 -1.40 -11.54 5.09
CA ARG A 75 -1.57 -12.46 6.23
C ARG A 75 -0.71 -12.03 7.42
N GLU A 76 0.51 -11.57 7.18
CA GLU A 76 1.40 -11.05 8.22
C GLU A 76 0.90 -9.76 8.84
N LEU A 77 0.37 -8.81 8.04
CA LEU A 77 -0.29 -7.62 8.58
C LEU A 77 -1.43 -8.01 9.53
N ARG A 78 -2.29 -8.95 9.13
CA ARG A 78 -3.37 -9.46 9.98
C ARG A 78 -2.84 -10.04 11.29
N ARG A 79 -1.76 -10.82 11.25
CA ARG A 79 -1.09 -11.37 12.45
C ARG A 79 -0.60 -10.26 13.38
N LEU A 80 0.05 -9.23 12.83
CA LEU A 80 0.60 -8.11 13.58
C LEU A 80 -0.48 -7.19 14.16
N LEU A 81 -1.59 -7.01 13.45
CA LEU A 81 -2.77 -6.29 13.92
C LEU A 81 -3.42 -7.04 15.09
N ARG A 82 -3.58 -8.37 15.00
CA ARG A 82 -4.11 -9.20 16.09
C ARG A 82 -3.26 -9.12 17.37
N SER A 83 -1.93 -9.03 17.23
CA SER A 83 -1.03 -8.89 18.37
C SER A 83 -0.89 -7.45 18.88
N GLY A 84 -1.48 -6.47 18.19
CA GLY A 84 -1.36 -5.05 18.54
C GLY A 84 0.04 -4.46 18.33
N LEU A 85 0.92 -5.13 17.56
CA LEU A 85 2.25 -4.61 17.23
C LEU A 85 2.19 -3.45 16.24
N ILE A 86 1.17 -3.45 15.39
CA ILE A 86 0.87 -2.37 14.46
C ILE A 86 -0.60 -1.96 14.62
N ALA A 87 -0.91 -0.74 14.24
CA ALA A 87 -2.28 -0.26 14.13
C ALA A 87 -2.47 0.45 12.79
N ASP A 88 -3.72 0.59 12.36
CA ASP A 88 -4.06 1.49 11.26
C ASP A 88 -3.62 2.91 11.61
N LYS A 89 -2.88 3.57 10.71
CA LYS A 89 -2.46 4.97 10.87
C LYS A 89 -3.59 5.94 10.53
N GLY A 90 -4.63 5.50 9.84
CA GLY A 90 -5.75 6.30 9.37
C GLY A 90 -5.46 7.06 8.07
N THR A 91 -4.55 6.56 7.24
CA THR A 91 -4.13 7.17 5.97
C THR A 91 -3.67 6.07 5.01
N TYR A 92 -3.68 6.35 3.70
CA TYR A 92 -3.20 5.43 2.68
C TYR A 92 -2.06 5.98 1.84
N TRP A 93 -1.40 5.08 1.10
CA TRP A 93 -0.31 5.38 0.18
C TRP A 93 -0.79 6.23 -0.98
N TYR A 94 0.03 7.19 -1.35
CA TYR A 94 -0.36 8.18 -2.35
C TYR A 94 -0.42 7.61 -3.77
N ARG A 95 0.26 6.49 -4.06
CA ARG A 95 0.21 5.83 -5.37
C ARG A 95 -0.77 4.67 -5.36
N SER A 96 -1.36 4.37 -6.51
CA SER A 96 -2.15 3.15 -6.67
C SER A 96 -1.30 1.92 -6.28
N PRO A 97 -1.89 0.93 -5.59
CA PRO A 97 -3.31 0.73 -5.35
C PRO A 97 -3.92 1.56 -4.21
N HIS A 98 -3.18 2.51 -3.63
CA HIS A 98 -3.56 3.28 -2.44
C HIS A 98 -3.69 2.40 -1.20
N ALA A 99 -2.65 1.60 -0.93
CA ALA A 99 -2.63 0.69 0.22
C ALA A 99 -2.67 1.42 1.54
N THR A 100 -3.37 0.86 2.53
CA THR A 100 -3.41 1.41 3.89
C THR A 100 -1.99 1.48 4.48
N VAL A 101 -1.71 2.56 5.20
CA VAL A 101 -0.46 2.73 5.94
C VAL A 101 -0.68 2.29 7.38
N TYR A 102 0.18 1.39 7.85
CA TYR A 102 0.17 0.93 9.22
C TYR A 102 1.25 1.62 10.04
N LEU A 103 0.97 1.89 11.31
CA LEU A 103 1.91 2.47 12.26
C LEU A 103 2.34 1.41 13.29
N ALA A 104 3.64 1.17 13.38
CA ALA A 104 4.22 0.32 14.41
C ALA A 104 4.06 0.94 15.79
N GLN A 105 3.34 0.24 16.68
CA GLN A 105 3.14 0.67 18.07
C GLN A 105 4.36 0.36 18.94
N ARG A 106 5.08 -0.71 18.58
CA ARG A 106 6.29 -1.20 19.26
C ARG A 106 7.25 -1.78 18.21
N GLY A 107 8.50 -2.01 18.61
CA GLY A 107 9.46 -2.71 17.74
C GLY A 107 9.06 -4.17 17.51
N GLY A 108 9.36 -4.70 16.33
CA GLY A 108 9.01 -6.06 15.95
C GLY A 108 9.55 -6.47 14.58
N THR A 109 9.06 -7.59 14.08
CA THR A 109 9.44 -8.14 12.78
C THR A 109 8.23 -8.63 11.99
N LEU A 110 8.30 -8.50 10.67
CA LEU A 110 7.46 -9.23 9.73
C LEU A 110 8.32 -10.10 8.82
N THR A 111 7.79 -11.26 8.42
CA THR A 111 8.49 -12.17 7.53
C THR A 111 7.65 -12.44 6.29
N VAL A 112 8.18 -12.13 5.11
CA VAL A 112 7.48 -12.34 3.83
C VAL A 112 8.43 -13.01 2.85
N SER A 113 8.00 -14.13 2.24
CA SER A 113 8.82 -14.92 1.32
C SER A 113 10.19 -15.29 1.92
N GLY A 114 10.19 -15.63 3.21
CA GLY A 114 11.41 -15.95 3.97
C GLY A 114 12.30 -14.75 4.34
N LYS A 115 12.00 -13.54 3.88
CA LYS A 115 12.74 -12.31 4.23
C LYS A 115 12.18 -11.69 5.49
N THR A 116 13.07 -11.36 6.42
CA THR A 116 12.71 -10.73 7.69
C THR A 116 12.94 -9.23 7.63
N TYR A 117 11.88 -8.46 7.88
CA TYR A 117 11.88 -7.01 7.94
C TYR A 117 11.73 -6.57 9.40
N ARG A 118 12.66 -5.73 9.88
CA ARG A 118 12.64 -5.20 11.25
C ARG A 118 12.06 -3.79 11.24
N PHE A 119 11.19 -3.49 12.21
CA PHE A 119 10.66 -2.15 12.44
C PHE A 119 10.80 -1.75 13.91
N GLY A 120 10.92 -0.45 14.16
CA GLY A 120 10.84 0.18 15.47
C GLY A 120 9.48 0.81 15.72
N ALA A 121 9.26 1.25 16.97
CA ALA A 121 8.07 2.02 17.30
C ALA A 121 8.04 3.35 16.52
N GLY A 122 6.88 3.70 15.97
CA GLY A 122 6.68 4.90 15.15
C GLY A 122 7.04 4.75 13.67
N ASP A 123 7.58 3.60 13.25
CA ASP A 123 7.80 3.33 11.84
C ASP A 123 6.47 3.06 11.13
N ASN A 124 6.42 3.43 9.85
CA ASN A 124 5.27 3.12 9.00
C ASN A 124 5.59 1.89 8.17
N ILE A 125 4.59 1.03 8.03
CA ILE A 125 4.64 -0.16 7.19
C ILE A 125 3.62 0.03 6.09
N VAL A 126 4.06 -0.06 4.84
CA VAL A 126 3.21 0.12 3.66
C VAL A 126 3.59 -0.90 2.58
N PHE A 127 2.61 -1.26 1.77
CA PHE A 127 2.82 -2.14 0.63
C PHE A 127 3.64 -1.42 -0.44
N GLN A 128 4.73 -2.05 -0.87
CA GLN A 128 5.54 -1.59 -2.00
C GLN A 128 5.11 -2.34 -3.26
N CYS A 129 4.52 -1.63 -4.22
CA CYS A 129 3.96 -2.25 -5.43
C CYS A 129 5.07 -2.73 -6.38
N ARG A 130 4.75 -3.65 -7.31
CA ARG A 130 5.76 -4.21 -8.22
C ARG A 130 6.50 -3.17 -9.03
N MET A 131 5.78 -2.16 -9.50
CA MET A 131 6.39 -1.09 -10.29
C MET A 131 7.47 -0.34 -9.49
N GLU A 132 7.23 -0.06 -8.20
CA GLU A 132 8.26 0.52 -7.33
C GLU A 132 9.44 -0.43 -7.11
N ARG A 133 9.19 -1.73 -7.01
CA ARG A 133 10.26 -2.73 -6.86
C ARG A 133 11.10 -2.85 -8.13
N ASP A 134 10.49 -2.78 -9.30
CA ASP A 134 11.18 -2.85 -10.60
C ASP A 134 12.14 -1.65 -10.81
N GLU A 135 11.87 -0.50 -10.19
CA GLU A 135 12.71 0.71 -10.27
C GLU A 135 13.93 0.67 -9.35
N HIS A 136 14.01 -0.31 -8.44
CA HIS A 136 15.11 -0.49 -7.51
C HIS A 136 15.83 -1.81 -7.82
N ASP A 137 17.14 -1.75 -8.08
CA ASP A 137 17.98 -2.94 -8.36
C ASP A 137 18.08 -3.92 -7.16
N GLU A 138 17.52 -3.56 -6.00
CA GLU A 138 17.50 -4.39 -4.80
C GLU A 138 16.15 -5.11 -4.64
N ASP A 139 16.22 -6.43 -4.43
CA ASP A 139 15.11 -7.32 -4.13
C ASP A 139 14.56 -7.04 -2.70
N SER A 140 13.92 -5.88 -2.58
CA SER A 140 13.35 -5.31 -1.35
C SER A 140 12.05 -5.99 -0.94
N GLY A 141 11.41 -6.76 -1.83
CA GLY A 141 10.12 -7.43 -1.58
C GLY A 141 8.97 -6.44 -1.34
N PRO A 142 7.76 -6.92 -0.99
CA PRO A 142 6.54 -6.11 -1.02
C PRO A 142 6.37 -5.14 0.17
N VAL A 143 7.45 -4.87 0.92
CA VAL A 143 7.39 -4.21 2.22
C VAL A 143 8.28 -2.98 2.23
N LEU A 144 7.67 -1.81 2.42
CA LEU A 144 8.38 -0.58 2.72
C LEU A 144 8.20 -0.24 4.20
N ILE A 145 9.31 -0.11 4.92
CA ILE A 145 9.36 0.40 6.29
C ILE A 145 10.08 1.74 6.29
N ALA A 146 9.37 2.81 6.63
CA ALA A 146 9.93 4.15 6.60
C ALA A 146 9.17 5.13 7.48
N ARG A 147 9.77 6.31 7.71
CA ARG A 147 9.09 7.47 8.28
C ARG A 147 8.53 8.34 7.15
N LEU A 148 7.26 8.15 6.83
CA LEU A 148 6.61 8.77 5.69
C LEU A 148 6.17 10.21 6.01
N GLN A 149 6.48 11.16 5.12
CA GLN A 149 6.10 12.57 5.15
C GLN A 149 4.99 12.89 4.17
N SER A 150 4.16 13.92 4.40
CA SER A 150 3.00 14.33 3.58
C SER A 150 3.27 14.78 2.12
N THR A 151 2.21 14.58 1.34
CA THR A 151 1.79 14.68 -0.09
C THR A 151 0.57 15.53 -0.38
N GLU A 152 0.66 16.35 -1.41
CA GLU A 152 -0.50 17.00 -2.03
C GLU A 152 -1.09 16.06 -3.10
N GLY A 153 -1.83 15.04 -2.65
CA GLY A 153 -2.73 14.28 -3.52
C GLY A 153 -2.31 12.85 -3.86
N ALA A 154 -3.33 12.04 -4.12
CA ALA A 154 -3.19 10.67 -4.61
C ALA A 154 -2.97 10.69 -6.14
N VAL A 155 -2.08 9.82 -6.63
CA VAL A 155 -1.71 9.70 -8.03
C VAL A 155 -1.85 8.26 -8.52
N LEU A 156 -2.25 8.10 -9.78
CA LEU A 156 -2.24 6.81 -10.44
C LEU A 156 -0.83 6.50 -10.95
N CYS A 157 -0.48 5.21 -10.97
CA CYS A 157 0.81 4.75 -11.48
C CYS A 157 0.98 5.09 -12.98
N SER A 158 -0.09 5.04 -13.76
CA SER A 158 -0.10 5.46 -15.18
C SER A 158 0.22 6.95 -15.39
N ASP A 159 -0.21 7.82 -14.47
CA ASP A 159 0.04 9.27 -14.54
C ASP A 159 1.53 9.58 -14.32
N MET A 160 2.22 8.76 -13.52
CA MET A 160 3.66 8.86 -13.31
C MET A 160 4.47 8.43 -14.54
N LYS A 161 4.08 7.33 -15.21
CA LYS A 161 4.77 6.84 -16.42
C LYS A 161 4.74 7.85 -17.57
N SER A 162 3.64 8.55 -17.74
CA SER A 162 3.49 9.60 -18.77
C SER A 162 4.45 10.77 -18.53
N SER A 163 4.77 11.08 -17.28
CA SER A 163 5.70 12.15 -16.90
C SER A 163 7.18 11.79 -17.17
N MET A 164 7.52 10.49 -17.18
CA MET A 164 8.89 10.02 -17.42
C MET A 164 9.24 9.87 -18.91
N LYS A 165 8.25 9.85 -19.83
CA LYS A 165 8.49 9.80 -21.28
C LYS A 165 8.91 11.14 -21.91
N GLY A 166 8.80 12.25 -21.18
CA GLY A 166 9.15 13.60 -21.64
C GLY A 166 10.59 14.04 -21.33
N MET A 167 11.40 13.21 -20.65
CA MET A 167 12.79 13.53 -20.28
C MET A 167 13.80 12.75 -21.12
N LYS A 168 13.69 12.84 -22.44
CA LYS A 168 14.74 12.41 -23.37
C LYS A 168 15.45 13.62 -23.97
#